data_AF-E2AGT0-F1
#
_entry.id   AF-E2AGT0-F1
#
_cell.length_a   1.000
_cell.length_b   1.000
_cell.length_c   1.000
_cell.angle_alpha   90.00
_cell.angle_beta   90.00
_cell.angle_gamma   90.00
#
_symmetry.space_group_name_H-M   'P 1'
#
loop_
_entity.id
_entity.type
_entity.pdbx_description
1 polymer ?
#
loop_
_entity_poly.entity_id
_entity_poly.type
_entity_poly.pdbx_seq_one_letter_code
_entity_poly.pdbx_strand_id
1 'polypeptide(L)'
;MKLITERSSKTIQESENHFNYAVQVTRVILRMIGAWPIPKSNAKKIAIRLQNVICYFLFAFILVPGLLLVFLKERDVKRRVRLMGPLLNCWMGCIKYSLFIYHAKEIQSCLEQAQQDWQSTVNWNDRKAMLSKARIGRQFAIFSAAFMYIGGLSYRTIVPLSKGRMLTPMNTTVRALSCPSYFVKFDEQTSPTYEIVFTLQFFAGMLTYSVTCGAAGLAAFFIMHVCGQLSVLIGKLQQLDDMTEPEDRTVATFLANIVEHHIKVKK
;
A
#
# COMPACT_ATOMS: atom_id res chain seq x y z
N MET A 1 16.68 -35.14 -21.59
CA MET A 1 15.55 -34.90 -20.67
C MET A 1 15.97 -34.07 -19.45
N LYS A 2 16.93 -34.50 -18.61
CA LYS A 2 17.41 -33.73 -17.42
C LYS A 2 17.81 -32.27 -17.68
N LEU A 3 18.57 -31.99 -18.75
CA LEU A 3 19.03 -30.62 -19.07
C LEU A 3 17.89 -29.64 -19.43
N ILE A 4 16.82 -30.14 -20.05
CA ILE A 4 15.65 -29.32 -20.42
C ILE A 4 14.84 -28.99 -19.16
N THR A 5 14.68 -29.97 -18.27
CA THR A 5 14.02 -29.79 -16.96
C THR A 5 14.79 -28.80 -16.07
N GLU A 6 16.12 -28.88 -16.06
CA GLU A 6 16.95 -27.98 -15.25
C GLU A 6 16.97 -26.54 -15.78
N ARG A 7 16.99 -26.36 -17.12
CA ARG A 7 16.90 -25.04 -17.76
C ARG A 7 15.53 -24.39 -17.53
N SER A 8 14.45 -25.16 -17.66
CA SER A 8 13.10 -24.71 -17.36
C SER A 8 12.95 -24.31 -15.89
N SER A 9 13.49 -25.11 -14.96
CA SER A 9 13.47 -24.80 -13.53
C SER A 9 14.23 -23.52 -13.19
N LYS A 10 15.39 -23.27 -13.82
CA LYS A 10 16.17 -22.03 -13.62
C LYS A 10 15.40 -20.80 -14.11
N THR A 11 14.79 -20.85 -15.29
CA THR A 11 14.01 -19.73 -15.85
C THR A 11 12.79 -19.37 -14.99
N ILE A 12 12.09 -20.38 -14.46
CA ILE A 12 10.96 -20.20 -13.54
C ILE A 12 11.43 -19.53 -12.24
N GLN A 13 12.52 -20.02 -11.66
CA GLN A 13 13.06 -19.49 -10.40
C GLN A 13 13.55 -18.04 -10.54
N GLU A 14 14.22 -17.70 -11.64
CA GLU A 14 14.61 -16.32 -11.89
C GLU A 14 13.38 -15.42 -12.06
N SER A 15 12.34 -15.88 -12.76
CA SER A 15 11.12 -15.10 -13.01
C SER A 15 10.41 -14.78 -11.69
N GLU A 16 10.32 -15.78 -10.80
CA GLU A 16 9.81 -15.60 -9.46
C GLU A 16 10.63 -14.58 -8.64
N ASN A 17 11.96 -14.59 -8.78
CA ASN A 17 12.82 -13.59 -8.13
C ASN A 17 12.55 -12.17 -8.65
N HIS A 18 12.30 -11.99 -9.94
CA HIS A 18 12.03 -10.67 -10.53
C HIS A 18 10.66 -10.13 -10.11
N PHE A 19 9.64 -10.99 -10.08
CA PHE A 19 8.33 -10.62 -9.56
C PHE A 19 8.39 -10.29 -8.05
N ASN A 20 9.07 -11.13 -7.27
CA ASN A 20 9.28 -10.88 -5.85
C ASN A 20 10.01 -9.55 -5.61
N TYR A 21 11.02 -9.23 -6.42
CA TYR A 21 11.74 -7.95 -6.37
C TYR A 21 10.81 -6.76 -6.62
N ALA A 22 9.97 -6.83 -7.66
CA ALA A 22 9.06 -5.75 -8.04
C ALA A 22 8.03 -5.44 -6.94
N VAL A 23 7.51 -6.48 -6.29
CA VAL A 23 6.41 -6.38 -5.33
C VAL A 23 6.89 -6.26 -3.87
N GLN A 24 8.18 -6.49 -3.59
CA GLN A 24 8.74 -6.65 -2.25
C GLN A 24 8.33 -5.54 -1.27
N VAL A 25 8.49 -4.27 -1.67
CA VAL A 25 8.28 -3.11 -0.80
C VAL A 25 6.83 -3.00 -0.40
N THR A 26 5.94 -3.03 -1.39
CA THR A 26 4.50 -3.01 -1.21
C THR A 26 4.00 -4.20 -0.40
N ARG A 27 4.57 -5.39 -0.63
CA ARG A 27 4.29 -6.62 0.14
C ARG A 27 4.64 -6.47 1.61
N VAL A 28 5.80 -5.91 1.93
CA VAL A 28 6.21 -5.69 3.33
C VAL A 28 5.24 -4.74 4.02
N ILE A 29 4.92 -3.59 3.40
CA ILE A 29 4.01 -2.60 3.97
C ILE A 29 2.61 -3.19 4.21
N LEU A 30 2.05 -3.89 3.23
CA LEU A 30 0.71 -4.47 3.35
C LEU A 30 0.65 -5.65 4.31
N ARG A 31 1.74 -6.43 4.46
CA ARG A 31 1.84 -7.47 5.49
C ARG A 31 1.87 -6.88 6.90
N MET A 32 2.52 -5.73 7.10
CA MET A 32 2.54 -5.05 8.40
C MET A 32 1.15 -4.60 8.87
N ILE A 33 0.18 -4.46 7.97
CA ILE A 33 -1.20 -4.06 8.29
C ILE A 33 -2.24 -5.17 8.07
N GLY A 34 -1.80 -6.40 7.77
CA GLY A 34 -2.70 -7.54 7.54
C GLY A 34 -3.50 -7.48 6.24
N ALA A 35 -3.18 -6.55 5.33
CA ALA A 35 -3.90 -6.35 4.07
C ALA A 35 -3.30 -7.14 2.88
N TRP A 36 -2.17 -7.83 3.07
CA TRP A 36 -1.59 -8.66 2.01
C TRP A 36 -2.44 -9.93 1.77
N PRO A 37 -2.58 -10.40 0.51
CA PRO A 37 -3.39 -11.57 0.15
C PRO A 37 -3.23 -12.81 1.02
N ILE A 38 -4.34 -13.55 1.13
CA ILE A 38 -4.62 -14.51 2.19
C ILE A 38 -3.69 -15.73 2.11
N PRO A 39 -2.95 -16.05 3.19
CA PRO A 39 -2.10 -17.23 3.24
C PRO A 39 -2.92 -18.53 3.34
N LYS A 40 -2.35 -19.63 2.80
CA LYS A 40 -2.99 -20.95 2.78
C LYS A 40 -3.23 -21.59 4.16
N SER A 41 -2.53 -21.13 5.21
CA SER A 41 -2.60 -21.72 6.57
C SER A 41 -3.69 -21.09 7.46
N ASN A 42 -4.45 -21.94 8.17
CA ASN A 42 -5.52 -21.51 9.09
C ASN A 42 -5.02 -20.63 10.24
N ALA A 43 -3.85 -20.93 10.82
CA ALA A 43 -3.27 -20.11 11.90
C ALA A 43 -2.98 -18.68 11.43
N LYS A 44 -2.43 -18.53 10.21
CA LYS A 44 -2.13 -17.22 9.64
C LYS A 44 -3.40 -16.42 9.32
N LYS A 45 -4.50 -17.09 8.94
CA LYS A 45 -5.81 -16.43 8.76
C LYS A 45 -6.34 -15.84 10.06
N ILE A 46 -6.20 -16.56 11.18
CA ILE A 46 -6.62 -16.06 12.50
C ILE A 46 -5.78 -14.85 12.90
N ALA A 47 -4.45 -14.92 12.73
CA ALA A 47 -3.56 -13.80 13.03
C ALA A 47 -3.92 -12.54 12.21
N ILE A 48 -4.20 -12.67 10.92
CA ILE A 48 -4.65 -11.56 10.07
C ILE A 48 -5.98 -10.98 10.55
N ARG A 49 -6.95 -11.83 10.93
CA ARG A 49 -8.23 -11.35 11.49
C ARG A 49 -8.03 -10.54 12.78
N LEU A 50 -7.19 -11.03 13.69
CA LEU A 50 -6.84 -10.31 14.93
C LEU A 50 -6.16 -8.98 14.61
N GLN A 51 -5.21 -8.97 13.66
CA GLN A 51 -4.55 -7.76 13.21
C GLN A 51 -5.53 -6.74 12.63
N ASN A 52 -6.51 -7.18 11.83
CA ASN A 52 -7.56 -6.31 11.28
C ASN A 52 -8.42 -5.69 12.38
N VAL A 53 -8.79 -6.47 13.42
CA VAL A 53 -9.51 -5.95 14.59
C VAL A 53 -8.70 -4.86 15.30
N ILE A 54 -7.39 -5.09 15.49
CA ILE A 54 -6.48 -4.09 16.09
C ILE A 54 -6.41 -2.82 15.22
N CYS A 55 -6.32 -2.96 13.90
CA CYS A 55 -6.29 -1.82 12.98
C CYS A 55 -7.58 -0.98 13.06
N TYR A 56 -8.75 -1.62 13.06
CA TYR A 56 -10.03 -0.90 13.24
C TYR A 56 -10.15 -0.26 14.62
N PHE A 57 -9.67 -0.92 15.68
CA PHE A 57 -9.59 -0.32 17.01
C PHE A 57 -8.74 0.95 17.01
N LEU A 58 -7.56 0.93 16.37
CA LEU A 58 -6.70 2.11 16.27
C LEU A 58 -7.36 3.26 15.51
N PHE A 59 -8.09 2.99 14.42
CA PHE A 59 -8.87 4.02 13.72
C PHE A 59 -9.98 4.60 14.60
N ALA A 60 -10.76 3.74 15.27
CA ALA A 60 -11.83 4.16 16.16
C ALA A 60 -11.29 4.99 17.35
N PHE A 61 -10.13 4.61 17.88
CA PHE A 61 -9.47 5.30 18.99
C PHE A 61 -9.06 6.74 18.64
N ILE A 62 -8.84 7.06 17.36
CA ILE A 62 -8.62 8.44 16.92
C ILE A 62 -9.94 9.15 16.61
N LEU A 63 -10.82 8.48 15.86
CA LEU A 63 -12.03 9.09 15.33
C LEU A 63 -13.05 9.42 16.43
N VAL A 64 -13.33 8.50 17.35
CA VAL A 64 -14.36 8.70 18.38
C VAL A 64 -13.99 9.85 19.32
N PRO A 65 -12.82 9.86 19.98
CA PRO A 65 -12.44 10.94 20.88
C PRO A 65 -12.22 12.28 20.16
N GLY A 66 -11.75 12.24 18.91
CA GLY A 66 -11.56 13.43 18.09
C GLY A 66 -12.88 14.08 17.67
N LEU A 67 -13.88 13.29 17.26
CA LEU A 67 -15.21 13.80 16.95
C LEU A 67 -15.89 14.34 18.21
N LEU A 68 -15.78 13.65 19.34
CA LEU A 68 -16.30 14.13 20.62
C LEU A 68 -15.69 15.49 21.00
N LEU A 69 -14.38 15.69 20.79
CA LEU A 69 -13.74 16.98 21.05
C LEU A 69 -14.33 18.10 20.17
N VAL A 70 -14.48 17.84 18.86
CA VAL A 70 -14.98 18.82 17.90
C VAL A 70 -16.43 19.20 18.17
N PHE A 71 -17.29 18.23 18.50
CA PHE A 71 -18.72 18.46 18.69
C PHE A 71 -19.09 18.93 20.10
N LEU A 72 -18.47 18.39 21.16
CA LEU A 72 -18.89 18.65 22.54
C LEU A 72 -18.12 19.77 23.23
N LYS A 73 -16.82 19.93 22.95
CA LYS A 73 -15.94 20.79 23.75
C LYS A 73 -15.49 22.03 23.01
N GLU A 74 -15.09 21.91 21.76
CA GLU A 74 -14.59 23.05 21.00
C GLU A 74 -15.76 23.90 20.52
N ARG A 75 -15.79 25.20 20.83
CA ARG A 75 -16.81 26.15 20.33
C ARG A 75 -16.27 27.10 19.25
N ASP A 76 -14.95 27.27 19.18
CA ASP A 76 -14.29 28.10 18.18
C ASP A 76 -14.26 27.39 16.81
N VAL A 77 -14.89 27.99 15.82
CA VAL A 77 -14.97 27.48 14.43
C VAL A 77 -13.59 27.34 13.81
N LYS A 78 -12.66 28.28 14.04
CA LYS A 78 -11.30 28.23 13.48
C LYS A 78 -10.53 27.03 14.01
N ARG A 79 -10.69 26.74 15.30
CA ARG A 79 -10.06 25.56 15.93
C ARG A 79 -10.74 24.26 15.51
N ARG A 80 -12.06 24.22 15.38
CA ARG A 80 -12.80 23.07 14.82
C ARG A 80 -12.32 22.69 13.42
N VAL A 81 -12.21 23.66 12.51
CA VAL A 81 -11.73 23.43 11.13
C VAL A 81 -10.31 22.88 11.11
N ARG A 82 -9.42 23.39 11.98
CA ARG A 82 -8.05 22.87 12.10
C ARG A 82 -8.00 21.41 12.58
N LEU A 83 -8.90 21.02 13.48
CA LEU A 83 -9.00 19.65 14.00
C LEU A 83 -9.64 18.67 13.01
N MET A 84 -10.51 19.15 12.12
CA MET A 84 -11.14 18.32 11.08
C MET A 84 -10.12 17.72 10.10
N GLY A 85 -9.04 18.42 9.76
CA GLY A 85 -8.02 17.92 8.82
C GLY A 85 -7.46 16.54 9.22
N PRO A 86 -6.86 16.39 10.42
CA PRO A 86 -6.38 15.10 10.92
C PRO A 86 -7.46 14.01 10.99
N LEU A 87 -8.70 14.37 11.37
CA LEU A 87 -9.82 13.43 11.48
C LEU A 87 -10.28 12.92 10.11
N LEU A 88 -10.42 13.81 9.13
CA LEU A 88 -10.74 13.46 7.75
C LEU A 88 -9.64 12.57 7.14
N ASN A 89 -8.37 12.85 7.43
CA ASN A 89 -7.27 12.00 6.99
C ASN A 89 -7.34 10.59 7.62
N CYS A 90 -7.68 10.50 8.92
CA CYS A 90 -7.87 9.21 9.60
C CYS A 90 -9.07 8.44 9.03
N TRP A 91 -10.19 9.13 8.82
CA TRP A 91 -11.40 8.60 8.20
C TRP A 91 -11.14 8.04 6.79
N MET A 92 -10.43 8.80 5.95
CA MET A 92 -10.01 8.38 4.62
C MET A 92 -9.09 7.14 4.70
N GLY A 93 -8.21 7.07 5.69
CA GLY A 93 -7.39 5.89 5.97
C GLY A 93 -8.23 4.65 6.27
N CYS A 94 -9.28 4.79 7.10
CA CYS A 94 -10.20 3.71 7.44
C CYS A 94 -10.99 3.21 6.21
N ILE A 95 -11.46 4.13 5.35
CA ILE A 95 -12.12 3.77 4.08
C ILE A 95 -11.17 2.99 3.18
N LYS A 96 -9.97 3.51 2.94
CA LYS A 96 -8.95 2.83 2.10
C LYS A 96 -8.60 1.45 2.64
N TYR A 97 -8.49 1.31 3.96
CA TYR A 97 -8.23 0.03 4.59
C TYR A 97 -9.39 -0.97 4.42
N SER A 98 -10.62 -0.49 4.54
CA SER A 98 -11.81 -1.31 4.31
C SER A 98 -11.91 -1.77 2.86
N LEU A 99 -11.59 -0.90 1.89
CA LEU A 99 -11.50 -1.24 0.48
C LEU A 99 -10.43 -2.32 0.23
N PHE A 100 -9.29 -2.23 0.92
CA PHE A 100 -8.26 -3.27 0.83
C PHE A 100 -8.76 -4.65 1.28
N ILE A 101 -9.49 -4.70 2.39
CA ILE A 101 -10.03 -5.95 2.92
C ILE A 101 -11.13 -6.48 1.98
N TYR A 102 -12.01 -5.60 1.51
CA TYR A 102 -13.11 -5.97 0.62
C TYR A 102 -12.61 -6.53 -0.72
N HIS A 103 -11.68 -5.82 -1.37
CA HIS A 103 -11.10 -6.21 -2.66
C HIS A 103 -9.88 -7.14 -2.53
N ALA A 104 -9.63 -7.74 -1.36
CA ALA A 104 -8.44 -8.56 -1.12
C ALA A 104 -8.31 -9.74 -2.10
N LYS A 105 -9.44 -10.36 -2.47
CA LYS A 105 -9.47 -11.48 -3.44
C LYS A 105 -9.14 -11.02 -4.86
N GLU A 106 -9.66 -9.86 -5.27
CA GLU A 106 -9.40 -9.30 -6.59
C GLU A 106 -7.94 -8.87 -6.71
N ILE A 107 -7.40 -8.19 -5.70
CA ILE A 107 -5.98 -7.84 -5.63
C ILE A 107 -5.11 -9.09 -5.69
N GLN A 108 -5.51 -10.17 -5.01
CA GLN A 108 -4.82 -11.45 -5.10
C GLN A 108 -4.83 -12.01 -6.53
N SER A 109 -6.00 -12.03 -7.18
CA SER A 109 -6.14 -12.47 -8.57
C SER A 109 -5.26 -11.66 -9.51
N CYS A 110 -5.24 -10.33 -9.39
CA CYS A 110 -4.39 -9.48 -10.21
C CYS A 110 -2.89 -9.73 -9.96
N LEU A 111 -2.48 -10.02 -8.71
CA LEU A 111 -1.10 -10.37 -8.39
C LEU A 111 -0.70 -11.74 -8.97
N GLU A 112 -1.62 -12.70 -8.95
CA GLU A 112 -1.42 -14.03 -9.56
C GLU A 112 -1.31 -13.93 -11.09
N GLN A 113 -2.16 -13.12 -11.73
CA GLN A 113 -2.08 -12.82 -13.16
C GLN A 113 -0.75 -12.14 -13.51
N ALA A 114 -0.37 -11.09 -12.76
CA ALA A 114 0.91 -10.43 -12.98
C ALA A 114 2.06 -11.43 -12.84
N GLN A 115 2.06 -12.29 -11.82
CA GLN A 115 3.07 -13.33 -11.65
C GLN A 115 3.12 -14.30 -12.84
N GLN A 116 1.97 -14.70 -13.38
CA GLN A 116 1.91 -15.55 -14.58
C GLN A 116 2.50 -14.84 -15.79
N ASP A 117 2.23 -13.55 -15.99
CA ASP A 117 2.81 -12.77 -17.08
C ASP A 117 4.34 -12.70 -17.01
N TRP A 118 4.89 -12.57 -15.79
CA TRP A 118 6.34 -12.63 -15.56
C TRP A 118 6.92 -14.01 -15.92
N GLN A 119 6.17 -15.10 -15.67
CA GLN A 119 6.60 -16.46 -15.99
C GLN A 119 6.50 -16.78 -17.48
N SER A 120 5.51 -16.22 -18.19
CA SER A 120 5.35 -16.40 -19.64
C SER A 120 6.35 -15.60 -20.47
N THR A 121 7.05 -14.63 -19.87
CA THR A 121 8.04 -13.80 -20.56
C THR A 121 9.36 -14.55 -20.69
N VAL A 122 9.51 -15.34 -21.77
CA VAL A 122 10.69 -16.16 -22.04
C VAL A 122 11.84 -15.35 -22.65
N ASN A 123 11.53 -14.33 -23.46
CA ASN A 123 12.54 -13.52 -24.13
C ASN A 123 13.28 -12.60 -23.13
N TRP A 124 14.61 -12.61 -23.20
CA TRP A 124 15.46 -11.81 -22.31
C TRP A 124 15.24 -10.30 -22.50
N ASN A 125 15.06 -9.84 -23.74
CA ASN A 125 14.85 -8.41 -24.03
C ASN A 125 13.52 -7.92 -23.45
N ASP A 126 12.45 -8.68 -23.63
CA ASP A 126 11.12 -8.39 -23.08
C ASP A 126 11.17 -8.31 -21.54
N ARG A 127 11.87 -9.27 -20.94
CA ARG A 127 12.05 -9.35 -19.49
C ARG A 127 12.87 -8.18 -18.93
N LYS A 128 13.90 -7.73 -19.65
CA LYS A 128 14.69 -6.54 -19.29
C LYS A 128 13.84 -5.27 -19.37
N ALA A 129 12.96 -5.16 -20.36
CA ALA A 129 12.02 -4.05 -20.47
C ALA A 129 11.03 -4.00 -19.30
N MET A 130 10.41 -5.14 -18.96
CA MET A 130 9.53 -5.25 -17.79
C MET A 130 10.25 -4.92 -16.48
N LEU A 131 11.48 -5.40 -16.29
CA LEU A 131 12.30 -5.09 -15.11
C LEU A 131 12.59 -3.59 -14.98
N SER A 132 12.89 -2.92 -16.09
CA SER A 132 13.14 -1.47 -16.10
C SER A 132 11.92 -0.70 -15.59
N LYS A 133 10.72 -1.05 -16.07
CA LYS A 133 9.45 -0.46 -15.61
C LYS A 133 9.16 -0.79 -14.15
N ALA A 134 9.36 -2.04 -13.73
CA ALA A 134 9.18 -2.48 -12.35
C ALA A 134 10.13 -1.74 -11.37
N ARG A 135 11.37 -1.46 -11.78
CA ARG A 135 12.34 -0.69 -10.98
C ARG A 135 11.85 0.72 -10.68
N ILE A 136 11.26 1.40 -11.66
CA ILE A 136 10.68 2.74 -11.50
C ILE A 136 9.52 2.69 -10.50
N GLY A 137 8.59 1.73 -10.65
CA GLY A 137 7.47 1.55 -9.72
C GLY A 137 7.94 1.26 -8.29
N ARG A 138 8.98 0.42 -8.15
CA ARG A 138 9.60 0.13 -6.86
C ARG A 138 10.26 1.36 -6.23
N GLN A 139 11.01 2.14 -7.02
CA GLN A 139 11.61 3.38 -6.54
C GLN A 139 10.54 4.36 -6.06
N PHE A 140 9.45 4.52 -6.81
CA PHE A 140 8.32 5.33 -6.38
C PHE A 140 7.71 4.86 -5.06
N ALA A 141 7.51 3.54 -4.88
CA ALA A 141 7.03 2.97 -3.63
C ALA A 141 7.99 3.23 -2.45
N ILE A 142 9.31 3.16 -2.68
CA ILE A 142 10.32 3.45 -1.65
C ILE A 142 10.31 4.93 -1.29
N PHE A 143 10.35 5.83 -2.28
CA PHE A 143 10.35 7.27 -2.04
C PHE A 143 9.07 7.73 -1.34
N SER A 144 7.91 7.25 -1.77
CA SER A 144 6.63 7.58 -1.13
C SER A 144 6.57 7.05 0.32
N ALA A 145 7.04 5.83 0.58
CA ALA A 145 7.13 5.31 1.94
C ALA A 145 8.10 6.13 2.80
N ALA A 146 9.33 6.36 2.33
CA ALA A 146 10.34 7.13 3.06
C ALA A 146 9.84 8.54 3.38
N PHE A 147 9.27 9.24 2.40
CA PHE A 147 8.73 10.59 2.60
C PHE A 147 7.60 10.61 3.63
N MET A 148 6.65 9.66 3.56
CA MET A 148 5.51 9.61 4.47
C MET A 148 5.90 9.20 5.89
N TYR A 149 6.80 8.22 6.05
CA TYR A 149 7.25 7.80 7.37
C TYR A 149 8.17 8.85 8.00
N ILE A 150 9.15 9.38 7.27
CA ILE A 150 10.09 10.37 7.81
C ILE A 150 9.35 11.69 8.08
N GLY A 151 8.64 12.23 7.09
CA GLY A 151 7.95 13.52 7.22
C GLY A 151 6.71 13.43 8.12
N GLY A 152 5.87 12.42 7.92
CA GLY A 152 4.63 12.27 8.67
C GLY A 152 4.85 11.90 10.13
N LEU A 153 5.76 10.98 10.43
CA LEU A 153 6.04 10.60 11.83
C LEU A 153 6.86 11.68 12.55
N SER A 154 7.82 12.33 11.88
CA SER A 154 8.54 13.45 12.51
C SER A 154 7.59 14.59 12.88
N TYR A 155 6.65 14.96 12.01
CA TYR A 155 5.65 15.97 12.35
C TYR A 155 4.75 15.53 13.51
N ARG A 156 4.24 14.29 13.49
CA ARG A 156 3.37 13.78 14.54
C ARG A 156 4.09 13.57 15.88
N THR A 157 5.38 13.26 15.89
CA THR A 157 6.12 13.00 17.13
C THR A 157 6.81 14.25 17.65
N ILE A 158 7.48 15.03 16.80
CA ILE A 158 8.29 16.18 17.21
C ILE A 158 7.40 17.36 17.58
N VAL A 159 6.34 17.66 16.84
CA VAL A 159 5.51 18.86 17.12
C VAL A 159 4.80 18.80 18.48
N PRO A 160 4.23 17.67 18.93
CA PRO A 160 3.63 17.59 20.25
C PRO A 160 4.69 17.54 21.36
N LEU A 161 5.81 16.84 21.15
CA LEU A 161 6.88 16.76 22.14
C LEU A 161 7.62 18.11 22.31
N SER A 162 7.82 18.87 21.23
CA SER A 162 8.50 20.18 21.28
C SER A 162 7.65 21.28 21.90
N LYS A 163 6.32 21.18 21.84
CA LYS A 163 5.41 22.12 22.49
C LYS A 163 5.36 21.99 24.02
N GLY A 164 5.84 20.88 24.58
CA GLY A 164 5.96 20.69 26.02
C GLY A 164 4.62 20.77 26.79
N ARG A 165 4.70 21.12 28.08
CA ARG A 165 3.52 21.39 28.93
C ARG A 165 3.06 22.83 28.68
N MET A 166 1.86 22.99 28.13
CA MET A 166 1.23 24.30 27.93
C MET A 166 0.33 24.62 29.13
N LEU A 167 0.51 25.78 29.74
CA LEU A 167 -0.41 26.29 30.76
C LEU A 167 -1.66 26.82 30.06
N THR A 168 -2.80 26.22 30.40
CA THR A 168 -4.12 26.68 29.93
C THR A 168 -4.51 27.93 30.72
N PRO A 169 -5.35 28.85 30.19
CA PRO A 169 -5.83 30.02 30.94
C PRO A 169 -6.54 29.69 32.28
N MET A 170 -6.95 28.43 32.49
CA MET A 170 -7.48 27.91 33.75
C MET A 170 -6.42 27.28 34.67
N ASN A 171 -5.14 27.61 34.50
CA ASN A 171 -4.01 27.16 35.34
C ASN A 171 -3.79 25.63 35.38
N THR A 172 -4.23 24.92 34.34
CA THR A 172 -3.99 23.49 34.15
C THR A 172 -2.86 23.24 33.15
N THR A 173 -1.87 22.42 33.52
CA THR A 173 -0.80 22.00 32.61
C THR A 173 -1.29 20.93 31.64
N VAL A 174 -1.32 21.25 30.35
CA VAL A 174 -1.76 20.35 29.27
C VAL A 174 -0.53 20.00 28.42
N ARG A 175 -0.21 18.72 28.35
CA ARG A 175 0.75 18.14 27.41
C ARG A 175 0.12 18.02 26.03
N ALA A 176 0.86 18.42 25.00
CA ALA A 176 0.37 18.40 23.62
C ALA A 176 0.31 16.96 23.08
N LEU A 177 -0.87 16.56 22.60
CA LEU A 177 -1.09 15.30 21.88
C LEU A 177 -0.95 15.49 20.36
N SER A 178 -0.59 14.42 19.65
CA SER A 178 -0.49 14.39 18.17
C SER A 178 -1.82 14.72 17.51
N CYS A 179 -2.92 14.20 18.09
CA CYS A 179 -4.27 14.56 17.73
C CYS A 179 -5.01 14.95 19.00
N PRO A 180 -5.42 16.22 19.17
CA PRO A 180 -6.27 16.61 20.28
C PRO A 180 -7.52 15.73 20.30
N SER A 181 -7.78 15.10 21.43
CA SER A 181 -8.84 14.12 21.63
C SER A 181 -9.53 14.43 22.95
N TYR A 182 -10.82 14.12 23.09
CA TYR A 182 -11.54 14.27 24.35
C TYR A 182 -12.02 12.91 24.83
N PHE A 183 -11.46 12.45 25.96
CA PHE A 183 -11.88 11.23 26.62
C PHE A 183 -12.81 11.54 27.80
N VAL A 184 -14.06 11.09 27.73
CA VAL A 184 -15.11 11.42 28.72
C VAL A 184 -14.84 10.80 30.10
N LYS A 185 -14.19 9.63 30.15
CA LYS A 185 -14.07 8.81 31.37
C LYS A 185 -12.72 8.89 32.09
N PHE A 186 -11.68 9.45 31.46
CA PHE A 186 -10.33 9.49 32.05
C PHE A 186 -9.57 10.74 31.62
N ASP A 187 -8.75 11.27 32.52
CA ASP A 187 -7.93 12.44 32.24
C ASP A 187 -6.70 12.05 31.41
N GLU A 188 -6.73 12.43 30.13
CA GLU A 188 -5.67 12.23 29.14
C GLU A 188 -4.34 12.94 29.49
N GLN A 189 -4.31 13.81 30.50
CA GLN A 189 -3.14 14.56 30.94
C GLN A 189 -2.38 13.91 32.11
N THR A 190 -3.01 12.94 32.78
CA THR A 190 -2.41 12.21 33.91
C THR A 190 -1.47 11.11 33.41
N SER A 191 -0.34 10.92 34.09
CA SER A 191 0.53 9.76 33.83
C SER A 191 0.01 8.58 34.64
N PRO A 192 -0.11 7.36 34.08
CA PRO A 192 0.45 6.86 32.81
C PRO A 192 -0.46 6.98 31.57
N THR A 193 -1.67 7.55 31.72
CA THR A 193 -2.69 7.61 30.66
C THR A 193 -2.21 8.37 29.43
N TYR A 194 -1.53 9.50 29.63
CA TYR A 194 -0.97 10.31 28.54
C TYR A 194 -0.01 9.50 27.66
N GLU A 195 0.91 8.76 28.27
CA GLU A 195 1.92 7.97 27.55
C GLU A 195 1.26 6.85 26.72
N ILE A 196 0.19 6.23 27.25
CA ILE A 196 -0.58 5.20 26.55
C ILE A 196 -1.31 5.81 25.34
N VAL A 197 -2.02 6.93 25.54
CA VAL A 197 -2.76 7.62 24.46
C VAL A 197 -1.80 8.05 23.37
N PHE A 198 -0.68 8.68 23.73
CA PHE A 198 0.33 9.14 22.77
C PHE A 198 0.86 7.98 21.91
N THR A 199 1.20 6.86 22.56
CA THR A 199 1.67 5.64 21.89
C THR A 199 0.61 5.08 20.94
N LEU A 200 -0.65 4.98 21.36
CA LEU A 200 -1.75 4.52 20.50
C LEU A 200 -1.97 5.45 19.30
N GLN A 201 -1.91 6.77 19.49
CA GLN A 201 -2.03 7.75 18.41
C GLN A 201 -0.86 7.64 17.41
N PHE A 202 0.34 7.33 17.89
CA PHE A 202 1.50 7.07 17.05
C PHE A 202 1.30 5.84 16.17
N PHE A 203 0.87 4.71 16.74
CA PHE A 203 0.55 3.50 15.98
C PHE A 203 -0.59 3.71 14.98
N ALA A 204 -1.64 4.44 15.35
CA ALA A 204 -2.73 4.79 14.43
C ALA A 204 -2.25 5.69 13.26
N GLY A 205 -1.28 6.57 13.52
CA GLY A 205 -0.61 7.35 12.49
C GLY A 205 0.20 6.49 11.52
N MET A 206 1.04 5.59 12.05
CA MET A 206 1.78 4.62 11.25
C MET A 206 0.85 3.76 10.38
N LEU A 207 -0.28 3.32 10.94
CA LEU A 207 -1.30 2.57 10.20
C LEU A 207 -1.86 3.38 9.03
N THR A 208 -2.26 4.63 9.26
CA THR A 208 -2.82 5.51 8.20
C THR A 208 -1.82 5.72 7.06
N TYR A 209 -0.54 5.90 7.40
CA TYR A 209 0.54 6.05 6.41
C TYR A 209 0.82 4.75 5.67
N SER A 210 0.87 3.62 6.38
CA SER A 210 1.03 2.28 5.80
C SER A 210 -0.05 1.98 4.76
N VAL A 211 -1.32 2.27 5.08
CA VAL A 211 -2.45 2.08 4.15
C VAL A 211 -2.28 2.95 2.90
N THR A 212 -1.89 4.21 3.08
CA THR A 212 -1.72 5.14 1.96
C THR A 212 -0.56 4.76 1.05
N CYS A 213 0.60 4.43 1.63
CA CYS A 213 1.78 3.97 0.88
C CYS A 213 1.54 2.60 0.24
N GLY A 214 0.83 1.70 0.91
CA GLY A 214 0.44 0.40 0.35
C GLY A 214 -0.45 0.55 -0.89
N ALA A 215 -1.44 1.45 -0.84
CA ALA A 215 -2.31 1.77 -1.98
C ALA A 215 -1.54 2.38 -3.14
N ALA A 216 -0.75 3.42 -2.87
CA ALA A 216 0.07 4.06 -3.90
C ALA A 216 1.11 3.08 -4.49
N GLY A 217 1.71 2.24 -3.67
CA GLY A 217 2.69 1.24 -4.08
C GLY A 217 2.10 0.11 -4.92
N LEU A 218 0.88 -0.35 -4.61
CA LEU A 218 0.17 -1.32 -5.46
C LEU A 218 -0.25 -0.69 -6.79
N ALA A 219 -0.79 0.53 -6.77
CA ALA A 219 -1.16 1.24 -7.99
C ALA A 219 0.06 1.44 -8.90
N ALA A 220 1.17 1.93 -8.35
CA ALA A 220 2.42 2.09 -9.10
C ALA A 220 2.94 0.75 -9.64
N PHE A 221 2.85 -0.34 -8.87
CA PHE A 221 3.23 -1.66 -9.35
C PHE A 221 2.38 -2.09 -10.56
N PHE A 222 1.06 -2.03 -10.46
CA PHE A 222 0.18 -2.45 -11.56
C PHE A 222 0.31 -1.56 -12.80
N ILE A 223 0.37 -0.25 -12.62
CA ILE A 223 0.58 0.69 -13.74
C ILE A 223 1.90 0.37 -14.45
N MET A 224 2.99 0.20 -13.70
CA MET A 224 4.29 -0.09 -14.31
C MET A 224 4.35 -1.49 -14.92
N HIS A 225 3.63 -2.47 -14.38
CA HIS A 225 3.48 -3.80 -14.98
C HIS A 225 2.81 -3.71 -16.35
N VAL A 226 1.67 -3.01 -16.43
CA VAL A 226 0.95 -2.78 -17.69
C VAL A 226 1.80 -1.99 -18.69
N CYS A 227 2.50 -0.93 -18.25
CA CYS A 227 3.44 -0.21 -19.11
C CYS A 227 4.60 -1.10 -19.60
N GLY A 228 5.03 -2.06 -18.78
CA GLY A 228 6.01 -3.09 -19.15
C GLY A 228 5.48 -3.99 -20.27
N GLN A 229 4.28 -4.55 -20.09
CA GLN A 229 3.61 -5.38 -21.10
C GLN A 229 3.40 -4.62 -22.41
N LEU A 230 2.96 -3.36 -22.34
CA LEU A 230 2.79 -2.53 -23.52
C LEU A 230 4.12 -2.25 -24.24
N SER A 231 5.21 -2.02 -23.50
CA SER A 231 6.54 -1.83 -24.10
C SER A 231 7.01 -3.08 -24.84
N VAL A 232 6.72 -4.27 -24.29
CA VAL A 232 7.01 -5.55 -24.95
C VAL A 232 6.18 -5.71 -26.21
N LEU A 233 4.89 -5.38 -26.15
CA LEU A 233 4.00 -5.47 -27.32
C LEU A 233 4.44 -4.54 -28.45
N ILE A 234 4.81 -3.30 -28.13
CA ILE A 234 5.34 -2.33 -29.12
C ILE A 234 6.63 -2.86 -29.74
N GLY A 235 7.54 -3.41 -28.94
CA GLY A 235 8.78 -3.99 -29.47
C GLY A 235 8.53 -5.14 -30.45
N LYS A 236 7.51 -5.98 -30.17
CA LYS A 236 7.09 -7.05 -31.10
C LYS A 236 6.48 -6.48 -32.37
N LEU A 237 5.64 -5.45 -32.29
CA LEU A 237 5.05 -4.78 -33.46
C LEU A 237 6.13 -4.22 -34.39
N GLN A 238 7.12 -3.53 -33.84
CA GLN A 238 8.23 -2.98 -34.61
C GLN A 238 9.04 -4.08 -35.30
N GLN A 239 9.28 -5.20 -34.60
CA GLN A 239 9.96 -6.34 -35.21
C GLN A 239 9.17 -6.95 -36.38
N LEU A 240 7.84 -6.92 -36.35
CA LEU A 240 7.01 -7.37 -37.48
C LEU A 240 7.02 -6.37 -38.65
N ASP A 241 7.04 -5.06 -38.37
CA ASP A 241 7.09 -3.99 -39.37
C ASP A 241 8.43 -3.97 -40.13
N ASP A 242 9.54 -4.27 -39.43
CA ASP A 242 10.88 -4.39 -40.01
C ASP A 242 11.08 -5.65 -40.88
N MET A 243 10.11 -6.59 -40.93
CA MET A 243 10.20 -7.78 -41.79
C MET A 243 9.81 -7.44 -43.23
N THR A 244 10.75 -7.61 -44.16
CA THR A 244 10.56 -7.33 -45.60
C THR A 244 9.43 -8.16 -46.23
N GLU A 245 9.21 -9.41 -45.77
CA GLU A 245 8.04 -10.24 -46.07
C GLU A 245 7.60 -10.95 -44.78
N PRO A 246 6.60 -10.42 -44.07
CA PRO A 246 6.13 -11.06 -42.84
C PRO A 246 5.37 -12.34 -43.20
N GLU A 247 5.80 -13.50 -42.67
CA GLU A 247 5.06 -14.74 -42.84
C GLU A 247 3.63 -14.59 -42.28
N ASP A 248 2.60 -14.97 -43.06
CA ASP A 248 1.19 -14.94 -42.63
C ASP A 248 0.97 -15.64 -41.28
N ARG A 249 1.76 -16.68 -41.01
CA ARG A 249 1.74 -17.42 -39.74
C ARG A 249 2.25 -16.57 -38.56
N THR A 250 3.25 -15.73 -38.78
CA THR A 250 3.81 -14.82 -37.76
C THR A 250 2.83 -13.71 -37.43
N VAL A 251 2.20 -13.13 -38.47
CA VAL A 251 1.14 -12.13 -38.33
C VAL A 251 -0.09 -12.72 -37.60
N ALA A 252 -0.53 -13.92 -38.01
CA ALA A 252 -1.65 -14.62 -37.38
C ALA A 252 -1.37 -15.01 -35.92
N THR A 253 -0.16 -15.49 -35.61
CA THR A 253 0.24 -15.83 -34.24
C THR A 253 0.34 -14.58 -33.36
N PHE A 254 0.79 -13.46 -33.93
CA PHE A 254 0.84 -12.18 -33.23
C PHE A 254 -0.55 -11.60 -32.95
N LEU A 255 -1.45 -11.61 -33.95
CA LEU A 255 -2.86 -11.25 -33.78
C LEU A 255 -3.57 -12.16 -32.77
N ALA A 256 -3.31 -13.47 -32.81
CA ALA A 256 -3.84 -14.41 -31.83
C ALA A 256 -3.35 -14.08 -30.41
N ASN A 257 -2.08 -13.74 -30.22
CA ASN A 257 -1.55 -13.31 -28.93
C ASN A 257 -2.19 -12.01 -28.44
N ILE A 258 -2.43 -11.02 -29.32
CA ILE A 258 -3.15 -9.78 -28.95
C ILE A 258 -4.58 -10.10 -28.53
N VAL A 259 -5.30 -10.88 -29.34
CA VAL A 259 -6.70 -11.26 -29.08
C VAL A 259 -6.81 -12.06 -27.79
N GLU A 260 -5.90 -13.01 -27.54
CA GLU A 260 -5.89 -13.79 -26.31
C GLU A 260 -5.58 -12.92 -25.09
N HIS A 261 -4.64 -11.97 -25.20
CA HIS A 261 -4.35 -11.02 -24.13
C HIS A 261 -5.57 -10.11 -23.85
N HIS A 262 -6.28 -9.66 -24.90
CA HIS A 262 -7.50 -8.87 -24.76
C HIS A 262 -8.66 -9.65 -24.13
N ILE A 263 -8.82 -10.93 -24.49
CA ILE A 263 -9.85 -11.82 -23.91
C ILE A 263 -9.54 -12.12 -22.44
N LYS A 264 -8.27 -12.31 -22.07
CA LYS A 264 -7.85 -12.52 -20.68
C LYS A 264 -8.06 -11.29 -19.80
N VAL A 265 -7.86 -10.08 -20.32
CA VAL A 265 -8.11 -8.82 -19.58
C VAL A 265 -9.61 -8.55 -19.38
N LYS A 266 -10.48 -9.12 -20.22
CA LYS A 266 -11.94 -8.88 -20.19
C LYS A 266 -12.71 -9.89 -19.31
N LYS A 267 -12.02 -10.85 -18.69
CA LYS A 267 -12.60 -11.88 -17.80
C LYS A 267 -12.27 -11.60 -16.34
#